data_AF-A0A7C5JFH8-F1
#
_entry.id   AF-A0A7C5JFH8-F1
#
_cell.length_a   1.000
_cell.length_b   1.000
_cell.length_c   1.000
_cell.angle_alpha   90.00
_cell.angle_beta   90.00
_cell.angle_gamma   90.00
#
_symmetry.space_group_name_H-M   'P 1'
#
loop_
_entity.id
_entity.type
_entity.pdbx_description
1 polymer ?
#
loop_
_entity_poly.entity_id
_entity_poly.type
_entity_poly.pdbx_seq_one_letter_code
_entity_poly.pdbx_strand_id
1 'polypeptide(L)'
;RNADTRIADLRHWYGSLDTLRLSVDLILKLIRESATPVDRTAEGGLYQQGLDSATPFQLIRVSLPGDSPYFAEISGGRHRFTVRLLQASTGERARQATADIPFQLSCCAL
;
A
#
# COMPACT_ATOMS: atom_id res chain seq x y z
N ARG A 1 10.72 -15.58 -34.30
CA ARG A 1 9.32 -15.97 -33.99
C ARG A 1 8.41 -14.78 -34.25
N ASN A 2 7.28 -14.97 -34.96
CA ASN A 2 6.23 -13.97 -35.14
C ASN A 2 5.69 -13.53 -33.75
N ALA A 3 5.29 -12.26 -33.62
CA ALA A 3 4.55 -11.72 -32.49
C ALA A 3 3.38 -12.61 -32.03
N ASP A 4 2.58 -13.15 -32.95
CA ASP A 4 1.42 -13.97 -32.59
C ASP A 4 1.81 -15.24 -31.83
N THR A 5 2.88 -15.91 -32.29
CA THR A 5 3.44 -17.08 -31.61
C THR A 5 3.92 -16.74 -30.21
N ARG A 6 4.59 -15.58 -30.05
CA ARG A 6 5.05 -15.15 -28.72
C ARG A 6 3.88 -14.85 -27.79
N ILE A 7 2.81 -14.23 -28.28
CA ILE A 7 1.60 -13.94 -27.48
C ILE A 7 0.92 -15.24 -27.06
N ALA A 8 0.81 -16.22 -27.95
CA ALA A 8 0.25 -17.53 -27.63
C ALA A 8 1.07 -18.26 -26.56
N ASP A 9 2.41 -18.28 -26.70
CA ASP A 9 3.32 -18.86 -25.71
C ASP A 9 3.14 -18.18 -24.34
N LEU A 10 3.11 -16.85 -24.30
CA LEU A 10 2.91 -16.09 -23.05
C LEU A 10 1.55 -16.41 -22.41
N ARG A 11 0.46 -16.44 -23.17
CA ARG A 11 -0.87 -16.76 -22.63
C ARG A 11 -0.90 -18.17 -22.04
N HIS A 12 -0.28 -19.14 -22.72
CA HIS A 12 -0.20 -20.51 -22.22
C HIS A 12 0.59 -20.57 -20.90
N TRP A 13 1.75 -19.90 -20.82
CA TRP A 13 2.55 -19.86 -19.59
C TRP A 13 1.82 -19.15 -18.45
N TYR A 14 1.18 -18.00 -18.70
CA TYR A 14 0.40 -17.29 -17.68
C TYR A 14 -0.84 -18.08 -17.23
N GLY A 15 -1.51 -18.78 -18.14
CA GLY A 15 -2.70 -19.58 -17.83
C GLY A 15 -2.42 -20.69 -16.80
N SER A 16 -1.18 -21.19 -16.73
CA SER A 16 -0.78 -22.16 -15.69
C SER A 16 -0.85 -21.61 -14.26
N LEU A 17 -0.87 -20.27 -14.10
CA LEU A 17 -0.94 -19.58 -12.81
C LEU A 17 -2.35 -19.10 -12.46
N ASP A 18 -3.36 -19.34 -13.31
CA ASP A 18 -4.69 -18.73 -13.13
C ASP A 18 -5.38 -19.14 -11.80
N THR A 19 -5.28 -20.40 -11.39
CA THR A 19 -5.86 -20.87 -10.12
C THR A 19 -5.26 -20.12 -8.92
N LEU A 20 -3.94 -19.92 -8.94
CA LEU A 20 -3.24 -19.15 -7.91
C LEU A 20 -3.64 -17.68 -7.96
N ARG A 21 -3.67 -17.09 -9.16
CA ARG A 21 -4.06 -15.70 -9.39
C ARG A 21 -5.45 -15.41 -8.84
N LEU A 22 -6.44 -16.23 -9.21
CA LEU A 22 -7.83 -16.07 -8.75
C LEU A 22 -7.94 -16.15 -7.23
N SER A 23 -7.20 -17.06 -6.60
CA SER A 23 -7.20 -17.24 -5.15
C SER A 23 -6.58 -16.02 -4.44
N VAL A 24 -5.43 -15.55 -4.93
CA VAL A 24 -4.74 -14.36 -4.39
C VAL A 24 -5.56 -13.10 -4.60
N ASP A 25 -6.17 -12.94 -5.78
CA ASP A 25 -7.05 -11.81 -6.11
C ASP A 25 -8.23 -11.74 -5.13
N LEU A 26 -8.88 -12.88 -4.86
CA LEU A 26 -10.00 -12.95 -3.92
C LEU A 26 -9.58 -12.61 -2.49
N ILE A 27 -8.50 -13.23 -1.98
CA ILE A 27 -8.02 -12.98 -0.61
C ILE A 27 -7.63 -11.51 -0.44
N LEU A 28 -6.87 -10.95 -1.38
CA LEU A 28 -6.48 -9.54 -1.32
C LEU A 28 -7.67 -8.59 -1.45
N LYS A 29 -8.70 -8.95 -2.23
CA LYS A 29 -9.95 -8.18 -2.31
C LYS A 29 -10.63 -8.14 -0.95
N LEU A 30 -10.84 -9.31 -0.32
CA LEU A 30 -11.49 -9.41 0.99
C LEU A 30 -10.72 -8.64 2.07
N ILE A 31 -9.39 -8.77 2.12
CA ILE A 31 -8.55 -8.00 3.06
C ILE A 31 -8.74 -6.49 2.81
N ARG A 32 -8.67 -6.02 1.56
CA ARG A 32 -8.75 -4.58 1.26
C ARG A 32 -10.13 -3.97 1.55
N GLU A 33 -11.18 -4.79 1.48
CA GLU A 33 -12.57 -4.38 1.77
C GLU A 33 -12.92 -4.50 3.26
N SER A 34 -12.07 -5.08 4.10
CA SER A 34 -12.37 -5.32 5.52
C SER A 34 -12.25 -4.09 6.43
N ALA A 35 -11.73 -2.97 5.92
CA ALA A 35 -11.56 -1.73 6.66
C ALA A 35 -12.10 -0.52 5.90
N THR A 36 -12.77 0.37 6.62
CA THR A 36 -13.18 1.68 6.11
C THR A 36 -12.01 2.67 6.26
N PRO A 37 -11.68 3.48 5.23
CA PRO A 37 -10.69 4.54 5.35
C PRO A 37 -11.08 5.56 6.44
N VAL A 38 -10.10 5.99 7.23
CA VAL A 38 -10.28 7.00 8.26
C VAL A 38 -9.33 8.15 8.00
N ASP A 39 -9.85 9.38 8.03
CA ASP A 39 -9.04 10.58 7.85
C ASP A 39 -8.09 10.77 9.03
N ARG A 40 -6.83 11.08 8.70
CA ARG A 40 -5.73 11.33 9.62
C ARG A 40 -4.86 12.46 9.09
N THR A 41 -4.02 13.01 9.97
CA THR A 41 -3.05 14.03 9.62
C THR A 41 -1.67 13.56 10.03
N ALA A 42 -0.72 13.63 9.11
CA ALA A 42 0.70 13.45 9.41
C ALA A 42 1.30 14.81 9.79
N GLU A 43 1.44 15.05 11.10
CA GLU A 43 1.97 16.30 11.64
C GLU A 43 3.45 16.42 11.29
N GLY A 44 3.84 17.52 10.64
CA GLY A 44 5.19 17.68 10.11
C GLY A 44 5.67 16.47 9.28
N GLY A 45 4.77 15.90 8.48
CA GLY A 45 5.05 14.72 7.65
C GLY A 45 5.24 13.40 8.41
N LEU A 46 4.89 13.31 9.69
CA LEU A 46 5.01 12.10 10.50
C LEU A 46 3.67 11.71 11.13
N TYR A 47 3.33 10.43 11.06
CA TYR A 47 2.20 9.85 11.79
C TYR A 47 2.61 8.53 12.45
N GLN A 48 2.16 8.29 13.68
CA GLN A 48 2.42 7.04 14.40
C GLN A 48 1.14 6.55 15.07
N GLN A 49 0.90 5.24 14.97
CA GLN A 49 -0.27 4.61 15.60
C GLN A 49 0.08 3.22 16.12
N GLY A 50 -0.34 2.96 17.36
CA GLY A 50 -0.32 1.62 17.96
C GLY A 50 -1.31 0.69 17.26
N LEU A 51 -0.93 -0.59 17.18
CA LEU A 51 -1.80 -1.67 16.72
C LEU A 51 -2.17 -2.53 17.92
N ASP A 52 -3.46 -2.84 18.04
CA ASP A 52 -3.94 -3.83 18.99
C ASP A 52 -3.36 -5.20 18.63
N SER A 53 -2.62 -5.79 19.57
CA SER A 53 -1.93 -7.07 19.36
C SER A 53 -2.89 -8.27 19.34
N ALA A 54 -4.12 -8.10 19.82
CA ALA A 54 -5.17 -9.10 19.71
C ALA A 54 -5.79 -9.15 18.30
N THR A 55 -5.71 -8.05 17.55
CA THR A 55 -6.24 -7.95 16.19
C THR A 55 -5.16 -8.31 15.15
N PRO A 56 -5.38 -9.30 14.27
CA PRO A 56 -4.38 -9.77 13.33
C PRO A 56 -4.32 -8.90 12.06
N PHE A 57 -3.97 -7.63 12.16
CA PHE A 57 -3.88 -6.75 10.98
C PHE A 57 -2.94 -7.33 9.90
N GLN A 58 -3.45 -7.56 8.69
CA GLN A 58 -2.67 -8.10 7.58
C GLN A 58 -2.20 -7.02 6.60
N LEU A 59 -2.85 -5.85 6.56
CA LEU A 59 -2.51 -4.80 5.60
C LEU A 59 -2.76 -3.40 6.18
N ILE A 60 -1.76 -2.52 6.08
CA ILE A 60 -1.89 -1.07 6.32
C ILE A 60 -1.93 -0.37 4.96
N ARG A 61 -2.91 0.50 4.76
CA ARG A 61 -3.05 1.29 3.53
C ARG A 61 -3.05 2.77 3.89
N VAL A 62 -2.22 3.53 3.17
CA VAL A 62 -2.19 4.99 3.21
C VAL A 62 -2.60 5.48 1.83
N SER A 63 -3.61 6.35 1.77
CA SER A 63 -4.07 6.96 0.53
C SER A 63 -3.86 8.47 0.60
N LEU A 64 -3.32 9.02 -0.48
CA LEU A 64 -3.10 10.45 -0.69
C LEU A 64 -3.83 10.89 -1.97
N PRO A 65 -4.15 12.19 -2.11
CA PRO A 65 -4.59 12.75 -3.37
C PRO A 65 -3.61 12.41 -4.51
N GLY A 66 -4.11 12.16 -5.71
CA GLY A 66 -3.27 11.76 -6.86
C GLY A 66 -2.29 12.86 -7.32
N ASP A 67 -2.56 14.11 -6.97
CA ASP A 67 -1.74 15.29 -7.20
C ASP A 67 -0.83 15.63 -5.99
N SER A 68 -0.84 14.82 -4.94
CA SER A 68 0.06 14.97 -3.80
C SER A 68 1.52 14.88 -4.26
N PRO A 69 2.38 15.84 -3.89
CA PRO A 69 3.82 15.75 -4.17
C PRO A 69 4.54 14.76 -3.23
N TYR A 70 3.81 14.18 -2.27
CA TYR A 70 4.33 13.28 -1.25
C TYR A 70 3.99 11.83 -1.52
N PHE A 71 4.88 10.93 -1.10
CA PHE A 71 4.64 9.50 -0.99
C PHE A 71 4.86 9.03 0.45
N ALA A 72 4.24 7.91 0.82
CA ALA A 72 4.37 7.33 2.15
C ALA A 72 5.52 6.34 2.22
N GLU A 73 6.48 6.59 3.12
CA GLU A 73 7.40 5.58 3.65
C GLU A 73 6.80 5.02 4.93
N ILE A 74 6.51 3.71 4.96
CA ILE A 74 5.88 3.06 6.11
C ILE A 74 6.87 2.08 6.72
N SER A 75 7.13 2.23 8.02
CA SER A 75 7.83 1.23 8.83
C SER A 75 6.89 0.72 9.91
N GLY A 76 7.02 -0.54 10.30
CA GLY A 76 6.12 -1.09 11.32
C GLY A 76 6.57 -2.42 11.87
N GLY A 77 6.04 -2.73 13.06
CA GLY A 77 6.15 -4.03 13.72
C GLY A 77 4.83 -4.40 14.38
N ARG A 78 4.83 -5.49 15.14
CA ARG A 78 3.61 -6.08 15.73
C ARG A 78 2.72 -5.11 16.53
N HIS A 79 3.31 -4.09 17.15
CA HIS A 79 2.61 -3.22 18.09
C HIS A 79 2.38 -1.80 17.59
N ARG A 80 3.05 -1.39 16.52
CA ARG A 80 3.03 0.00 16.03
C ARG A 80 3.57 0.09 14.63
N PHE A 81 3.04 1.04 13.87
CA PHE A 81 3.64 1.51 12.63
C PHE A 81 3.85 3.02 12.64
N THR A 82 4.71 3.47 11.74
CA THR A 82 5.05 4.86 11.49
C THR A 82 4.90 5.12 10.00
N VAL A 83 4.22 6.21 9.66
CA VAL A 83 4.08 6.72 8.30
C VAL A 83 4.87 8.01 8.22
N ARG A 84 5.81 8.10 7.28
CA ARG A 84 6.56 9.31 6.94
C ARG A 84 6.17 9.73 5.55
N LEU A 85 5.67 10.96 5.41
CA LEU A 85 5.37 11.52 4.10
C LEU A 85 6.59 12.28 3.59
N LEU A 86 7.11 11.80 2.46
CA LEU A 86 8.35 12.27 1.87
C LEU A 86 8.06 12.90 0.51
N GLN A 87 8.75 13.99 0.20
CA GLN A 87 8.77 14.57 -1.13
C GLN A 87 9.96 13.98 -1.91
N ALA A 88 9.68 13.46 -3.10
CA ALA A 88 10.72 12.98 -3.98
C ALA A 88 11.60 14.15 -4.48
N SER A 89 12.91 13.92 -4.56
CA SER A 89 13.88 14.86 -5.13
C SER A 89 14.70 14.14 -6.19
N THR A 90 14.99 14.80 -7.31
CA THR A 90 15.86 14.24 -8.35
C THR A 90 17.32 14.41 -7.96
N GLY A 91 18.01 13.29 -7.70
CA GLY A 91 19.45 13.29 -7.41
C GLY A 91 19.82 13.41 -5.93
N GLU A 92 18.85 13.63 -5.05
CA GLU A 92 19.04 13.65 -3.60
C GLU A 92 18.12 12.66 -2.89
N ARG A 93 18.42 12.37 -1.61
CA ARG A 93 17.53 11.58 -0.78
C ARG A 93 16.20 12.32 -0.58
N ALA A 94 15.10 11.57 -0.65
CA ALA A 94 13.77 12.10 -0.36
C ALA A 94 13.73 12.77 1.02
N ARG A 95 13.06 13.92 1.09
CA ARG A 95 13.00 14.76 2.31
C ARG A 95 11.62 14.63 2.94
N GLN A 96 11.55 14.57 4.25
CA GLN A 96 10.27 14.54 4.95
C GLN A 96 9.55 15.87 4.76
N ALA A 97 8.23 15.80 4.56
CA ALA A 97 7.37 16.97 4.55
C ALA A 97 7.51 17.71 5.87
N THR A 98 7.50 19.04 5.84
CA THR A 98 7.47 19.89 7.05
C THR A 98 6.06 20.39 7.36
N ALA A 99 5.13 20.22 6.43
CA ALA A 99 3.73 20.58 6.58
C ALA A 99 2.91 19.43 7.17
N ASP A 100 1.77 19.79 7.75
CA ASP A 100 0.76 18.84 8.19
C ASP A 100 -0.02 18.35 6.97
N ILE A 101 0.03 17.04 6.72
CA ILE A 101 -0.54 16.47 5.50
C ILE A 101 -1.74 15.59 5.85
N PRO A 102 -2.96 15.93 5.39
CA PRO A 102 -4.11 15.05 5.52
C PRO A 102 -3.96 13.83 4.61
N PHE A 103 -4.36 12.66 5.11
CA PHE A 103 -4.35 11.40 4.38
C PHE A 103 -5.43 10.46 4.91
N GLN A 104 -5.69 9.38 4.16
CA GLN A 104 -6.59 8.33 4.60
C GLN A 104 -5.83 7.08 5.00
N LEU A 105 -6.16 6.56 6.18
CA LEU A 105 -5.59 5.35 6.74
C LEU A 105 -6.62 4.22 6.75
N SER A 106 -6.22 3.01 6.33
CA SER A 106 -7.00 1.79 6.55
C SER A 106 -6.12 0.72 7.18
N CYS A 107 -6.52 0.22 8.35
CA CYS A 107 -5.91 -0.92 9.02
C CYS A 107 -6.79 -2.15 8.78
N CYS A 108 -6.39 -3.01 7.85
CA CYS A 108 -7.19 -4.12 7.37
C CYS A 108 -6.92 -5.38 8.18
N ALA A 109 -7.99 -5.96 8.73
CA ALA A 109 -8.00 -7.25 9.40
C ALA A 109 -9.17 -8.08 8.85
N LEU A 110 -8.93 -9.32 8.44
CA LEU A 110 -9.97 -10.35 8.21
C LEU A 110 -10.25 -11.14 9.48
#